data_AF-A0A3C1ZRU1-F1
#
_entry.id   AF-A0A3C1ZRU1-F1
#
_cell.length_a   1.000
_cell.length_b   1.000
_cell.length_c   1.000
_cell.angle_alpha   90.00
_cell.angle_beta   90.00
_cell.angle_gamma   90.00
#
_symmetry.space_group_name_H-M   'P 1'
#
loop_
_entity.id
_entity.type
_entity.pdbx_description
1 polymer ?
#
loop_
_entity_poly.entity_id
_entity_poly.type
_entity_poly.pdbx_seq_one_letter_code
_entity_poly.pdbx_strand_id
1 'polypeptide(L)'
;MPTDVTVIEIMEDIIFDKRRARLYYDIQSFKLILPAELKTTGLLTEVATFRYKDLEELFRGHPEEAIWFNPQNNAEHKNFADAFSLRLHSSRITKIQNTNNLAIVDIYDQNEMRALIASQQLEFELMEKEHDLWEQ
;
A
#
# COMPACT_ATOMS: atom_id res chain seq x y z
N MET A 1 7.35 -19.65 14.26
CA MET A 1 6.52 -18.55 13.75
C MET A 1 6.47 -18.71 12.24
N PRO A 2 5.32 -18.62 11.54
CA PRO A 2 5.31 -18.75 10.10
C PRO A 2 5.96 -17.50 9.51
N THR A 3 7.19 -17.63 9.00
CA THR A 3 7.97 -16.58 8.34
C THR A 3 7.49 -16.30 6.91
N ASP A 4 6.36 -16.88 6.54
CA ASP A 4 5.97 -17.10 5.14
C ASP A 4 5.06 -15.99 4.57
N VAL A 5 4.62 -15.04 5.40
CA VAL A 5 3.89 -13.85 4.92
C VAL A 5 4.89 -12.92 4.26
N THR A 6 4.94 -12.99 2.93
CA THR A 6 5.95 -12.29 2.13
C THR A 6 5.41 -10.99 1.53
N VAL A 7 4.09 -10.85 1.37
CA VAL A 7 3.49 -9.70 0.68
C VAL A 7 2.30 -9.14 1.47
N ILE A 8 2.27 -7.82 1.60
CA ILE A 8 1.18 -7.06 2.19
C ILE A 8 0.58 -6.17 1.10
N GLU A 9 -0.73 -6.26 0.90
CA GLU A 9 -1.49 -5.31 0.10
C GLU A 9 -2.15 -4.29 1.00
N ILE A 10 -1.96 -3.01 0.69
CA ILE A 10 -2.58 -1.90 1.41
C ILE A 10 -3.68 -1.33 0.52
N MET A 11 -4.88 -1.18 1.08
CA MET A 11 -5.99 -0.50 0.43
C MET A 11 -6.10 0.92 0.98
N GLU A 12 -5.95 1.90 0.10
CA GLU A 12 -6.02 3.33 0.44
C GLU A 12 -7.11 4.02 -0.39
N ASP A 13 -7.86 4.92 0.24
CA ASP A 13 -8.78 5.83 -0.43
C ASP A 13 -8.07 7.17 -0.69
N ILE A 14 -8.18 7.65 -1.93
CA ILE A 14 -7.65 8.96 -2.32
C ILE A 14 -8.79 9.96 -2.34
N ILE A 15 -8.80 10.87 -1.36
CA ILE A 15 -9.85 11.85 -1.15
C ILE A 15 -9.33 13.24 -1.52
N PHE A 16 -10.02 13.92 -2.45
CA PHE A 16 -9.69 15.29 -2.81
C PHE A 16 -10.48 16.30 -1.97
N ASP A 17 -9.77 17.12 -1.19
CA ASP A 17 -10.36 18.25 -0.48
C ASP A 17 -10.33 19.51 -1.34
N LYS A 18 -11.50 19.86 -1.88
CA LYS A 18 -11.72 21.05 -2.71
C LYS A 18 -11.36 22.37 -2.02
N ARG A 19 -11.46 22.45 -0.68
CA ARG A 19 -11.23 23.70 0.05
C ARG A 19 -9.76 24.02 0.21
N ARG A 20 -8.92 22.98 0.29
CA ARG A 20 -7.48 23.09 0.49
C ARG A 20 -6.67 22.75 -0.75
N ALA A 21 -7.34 22.35 -1.83
CA ALA A 21 -6.73 21.88 -3.09
C ALA A 21 -5.66 20.79 -2.84
N ARG A 22 -5.96 19.85 -1.94
CA ARG A 22 -5.01 18.79 -1.53
C ARG A 22 -5.64 17.41 -1.62
N LEU A 23 -4.82 16.43 -1.96
CA LEU A 23 -5.14 15.01 -1.90
C LEU A 23 -4.80 14.48 -0.50
N TYR A 24 -5.73 13.75 0.10
CA TYR A 24 -5.52 12.99 1.33
C TYR A 24 -5.59 11.50 1.01
N TYR A 25 -4.66 10.75 1.56
CA TYR A 25 -4.64 9.29 1.50
C TYR A 25 -5.14 8.75 2.83
N ASP A 26 -6.23 7.99 2.80
CA ASP A 26 -6.80 7.35 3.99
C ASP A 26 -6.70 5.82 3.86
N ILE A 27 -5.87 5.22 4.71
CA ILE A 27 -5.63 3.77 4.67
C ILE A 27 -6.80 3.04 5.31
N GLN A 28 -7.44 2.14 4.55
CA GLN A 28 -8.62 1.40 4.99
C GLN A 28 -8.27 0.04 5.60
N SER A 29 -7.45 -0.74 4.89
CA SER A 29 -7.16 -2.13 5.30
C SER A 29 -5.81 -2.63 4.83
N PHE A 30 -5.26 -3.58 5.59
CA PHE A 30 -4.07 -4.35 5.22
C PHE A 30 -4.51 -5.79 4.96
N LYS A 31 -4.10 -6.32 3.82
CA LYS A 31 -4.33 -7.71 3.44
C LYS A 31 -3.01 -8.45 3.41
N LEU A 32 -2.95 -9.58 4.12
CA LEU A 32 -1.80 -10.47 4.12
C LEU A 32 -1.97 -11.53 3.05
N ILE A 33 -0.97 -11.66 2.18
CA ILE A 33 -0.96 -12.62 1.08
C ILE A 33 0.21 -13.58 1.25
N LEU A 34 -0.09 -14.88 1.14
CA LEU A 34 0.93 -15.90 1.02
C LEU A 34 1.23 -16.14 -0.46
N PRO A 35 2.50 -15.97 -0.90
CA PRO A 35 2.88 -16.27 -2.27
C PRO A 35 2.70 -17.76 -2.56
N ALA A 36 2.29 -18.06 -3.80
CA ALA A 36 2.01 -19.41 -4.28
C ALA A 36 3.19 -20.37 -4.18
N GLU A 37 4.43 -19.85 -4.17
CA GLU A 37 5.68 -20.63 -4.12
C GLU A 37 5.84 -21.46 -2.84
N LEU A 38 5.20 -21.05 -1.74
CA LEU A 38 5.27 -21.73 -0.44
C LEU A 38 4.19 -22.80 -0.26
N LYS A 39 3.27 -22.96 -1.23
CA LYS A 39 2.19 -23.96 -1.16
C LYS A 39 2.29 -24.95 -2.33
N THR A 40 2.11 -26.23 -1.99
CA THR A 40 2.02 -27.35 -2.95
C THR A 40 0.88 -27.19 -3.97
N THR A 41 -0.08 -26.30 -3.71
CA THR A 41 -1.26 -26.03 -4.55
C THR A 41 -1.06 -24.91 -5.59
N GLY A 42 0.03 -24.12 -5.51
CA GLY A 42 0.33 -23.09 -6.52
C GLY A 42 -0.66 -21.91 -6.61
N LEU A 43 -1.58 -21.74 -5.65
CA LEU A 43 -2.51 -20.60 -5.61
C LEU A 43 -2.10 -19.55 -4.58
N LEU A 44 -2.16 -18.28 -4.99
CA LEU A 44 -2.15 -17.12 -4.10
C LEU A 44 -3.35 -17.25 -3.13
N THR A 45 -3.06 -17.36 -1.83
CA THR A 45 -4.12 -17.43 -0.82
C THR A 45 -4.07 -16.16 0.02
N GLU A 46 -5.20 -15.44 0.04
CA GLU A 46 -5.43 -14.38 1.02
C GLU A 46 -5.55 -15.01 2.42
N VAL A 47 -4.70 -14.60 3.36
CA VAL A 47 -4.69 -15.18 4.71
C VAL A 47 -5.71 -14.49 5.58
N ALA A 48 -5.63 -13.17 5.62
CA ALA A 48 -6.44 -12.33 6.47
C ALA A 48 -6.40 -10.89 5.97
N THR A 49 -7.50 -10.20 6.19
CA THR A 49 -7.62 -8.76 5.97
C THR A 49 -7.94 -8.11 7.31
N PHE A 50 -7.15 -7.11 7.69
CA PHE A 50 -7.28 -6.36 8.92
C PHE A 50 -7.66 -4.92 8.61
N ARG A 51 -8.55 -4.34 9.41
CA ARG A 51 -8.87 -2.91 9.33
C ARG A 51 -7.68 -2.11 9.86
N TYR A 52 -7.31 -1.05 9.16
CA TYR A 52 -6.15 -0.24 9.55
C TYR A 52 -6.30 0.39 10.94
N LYS A 53 -7.51 0.85 11.32
CA LYS A 53 -7.75 1.42 12.67
C LYS A 53 -7.43 0.45 13.81
N ASP A 54 -7.75 -0.83 13.62
CA ASP A 54 -7.49 -1.85 14.63
C ASP A 54 -5.97 -2.14 14.71
N LEU A 55 -5.27 -2.06 13.58
CA LEU A 55 -3.80 -2.15 13.52
C LEU A 55 -3.11 -0.92 14.10
N GLU A 56 -3.66 0.27 13.89
CA GLU A 56 -3.15 1.52 14.45
C GLU A 56 -3.16 1.47 15.98
N GLU A 57 -4.26 1.00 16.58
CA GLU A 57 -4.37 0.79 18.02
C GLU A 57 -3.35 -0.24 18.51
N LEU A 58 -3.16 -1.33 17.77
CA LEU A 58 -2.13 -2.34 18.07
C LEU A 58 -0.72 -1.74 18.04
N PHE A 59 -0.36 -0.98 17.01
CA PHE A 59 0.97 -0.37 16.87
C PHE A 59 1.23 0.66 17.98
N ARG A 60 0.23 1.47 18.32
CA ARG A 60 0.32 2.44 19.43
C ARG A 60 0.38 1.76 20.80
N GLY A 61 -0.30 0.62 20.96
CA GLY A 61 -0.28 -0.18 22.19
C GLY A 61 1.03 -0.94 22.44
N HIS A 62 1.80 -1.21 21.38
CA HIS A 62 3.07 -1.94 21.43
C HIS A 62 4.25 -1.11 20.87
N PRO A 63 4.59 0.05 21.47
CA PRO A 63 5.58 0.97 20.90
C PRO A 63 7.00 0.41 20.85
N GLU A 64 7.34 -0.57 21.69
CA GLU A 64 8.68 -1.20 21.72
C GLU A 64 8.87 -2.23 20.59
N GLU A 65 7.79 -2.80 20.06
CA GLU A 65 7.82 -3.80 18.99
C GLU A 65 7.52 -3.17 17.62
N ALA A 66 6.61 -2.19 17.58
CA ALA A 66 6.12 -1.54 16.37
C ALA A 66 7.01 -0.37 15.93
N ILE A 67 8.30 -0.64 15.74
CA ILE A 67 9.29 0.38 15.41
C ILE A 67 9.57 0.40 13.91
N TRP A 68 9.31 1.55 13.28
CA TRP A 68 9.80 1.85 11.95
C TRP A 68 11.21 2.45 12.00
N PHE A 69 12.12 1.81 11.28
CA PHE A 69 13.53 2.19 11.22
C PHE A 69 13.88 2.76 9.85
N ASN A 70 14.50 3.94 9.82
CA ASN A 70 15.08 4.51 8.60
C ASN A 70 16.58 4.21 8.54
N PRO A 71 17.06 3.35 7.63
CA PRO A 71 18.49 3.02 7.52
C PRO A 71 19.39 4.23 7.21
N GLN A 72 18.83 5.29 6.62
CA GLN A 72 19.57 6.50 6.25
C GLN A 72 19.63 7.53 7.38
N ASN A 73 18.75 7.44 8.39
CA ASN A 73 18.72 8.37 9.52
C ASN A 73 18.31 7.64 10.82
N ASN A 74 19.31 7.30 11.63
CA ASN A 74 19.12 6.57 12.88
C ASN A 74 18.85 7.48 14.09
N ALA A 75 18.70 8.80 13.89
CA ALA A 75 18.58 9.75 15.01
C ALA A 75 17.24 9.64 15.74
N GLU A 76 16.17 9.22 15.06
CA GLU A 76 14.84 9.08 15.65
C GLU A 76 14.14 7.86 15.05
N HIS A 77 13.57 7.03 15.92
CA HIS A 77 12.70 5.94 15.52
C HIS A 77 11.24 6.39 15.59
N LYS A 78 10.43 5.95 14.64
CA LYS A 78 8.99 6.29 14.61
C LYS A 78 8.17 5.03 14.83
N ASN A 79 6.97 5.19 15.35
CA ASN A 79 6.03 4.08 15.42
C ASN A 79 5.52 3.72 14.01
N PHE A 80 5.16 2.46 13.77
CA PHE A 80 4.57 2.07 12.48
C PHE A 80 3.33 2.89 12.12
N ALA A 81 2.44 3.19 13.08
CA ALA A 81 1.28 4.04 12.84
C ALA A 81 1.69 5.40 12.24
N ASP A 82 2.69 6.04 12.82
CA ASP A 82 3.18 7.34 12.33
C ASP A 82 3.87 7.21 10.98
N ALA A 83 4.64 6.13 10.76
CA ALA A 83 5.31 5.89 9.49
C ALA A 83 4.32 5.67 8.33
N PHE A 84 3.22 4.96 8.57
CA PHE A 84 2.15 4.79 7.60
C PHE A 84 1.38 6.08 7.36
N SER A 85 1.04 6.84 8.42
CA SER A 85 0.39 8.15 8.27
C SER A 85 1.25 9.18 7.53
N LEU A 86 2.58 9.13 7.70
CA LEU A 86 3.54 9.96 6.97
C LEU A 86 3.91 9.38 5.60
N ARG A 87 3.35 8.22 5.23
CA ARG A 87 3.59 7.52 3.97
C ARG A 87 5.08 7.25 3.69
N LEU A 88 5.84 6.88 4.72
CA LEU A 88 7.28 6.57 4.62
C LEU A 88 7.58 5.20 4.01
N HIS A 89 6.55 4.43 3.64
CA HIS A 89 6.68 3.13 3.02
C HIS A 89 6.91 3.25 1.51
N SER A 90 7.57 2.26 0.92
CA SER A 90 7.68 2.11 -0.53
C SER A 90 6.78 0.97 -0.97
N SER A 91 5.87 1.26 -1.90
CA SER A 91 4.93 0.29 -2.47
C SER A 91 4.67 0.61 -3.94
N ARG A 92 4.23 -0.41 -4.68
CA ARG A 92 3.81 -0.30 -6.08
C ARG A 92 2.30 -0.43 -6.17
N ILE A 93 1.66 0.31 -7.07
CA ILE A 93 0.23 0.17 -7.33
C ILE A 93 -0.05 -1.16 -8.05
N THR A 94 -0.80 -2.06 -7.40
CA THR A 94 -1.18 -3.36 -8.00
C THR A 94 -2.59 -3.34 -8.59
N LYS A 95 -3.44 -2.43 -8.12
CA LYS A 95 -4.86 -2.36 -8.48
C LYS A 95 -5.41 -0.96 -8.27
N ILE A 96 -6.30 -0.56 -9.18
CA ILE A 96 -7.15 0.62 -9.03
C ILE A 96 -8.62 0.21 -9.12
N GLN A 97 -9.50 1.09 -8.63
CA GLN A 97 -10.93 0.92 -8.81
C GLN A 97 -11.27 0.85 -10.30
N ASN A 98 -11.89 -0.25 -10.72
CA ASN A 98 -12.34 -0.47 -12.09
C ASN A 98 -13.62 -1.31 -12.09
N THR A 99 -14.37 -1.27 -13.20
CA THR A 99 -15.68 -1.93 -13.34
C THR A 99 -15.63 -3.43 -13.10
N ASN A 100 -14.52 -4.07 -13.48
CA ASN A 100 -14.37 -5.52 -13.44
C ASN A 100 -13.66 -6.01 -12.16
N ASN A 101 -13.30 -5.11 -11.25
CA ASN A 101 -12.54 -5.38 -10.03
C ASN A 101 -11.22 -6.15 -10.27
N LEU A 102 -10.60 -5.96 -11.44
CA LEU A 102 -9.38 -6.67 -11.86
C LEU A 102 -8.12 -6.02 -11.28
N ALA A 103 -7.05 -6.79 -11.06
CA ALA A 103 -5.73 -6.22 -10.82
C ALA A 103 -5.14 -5.69 -12.12
N ILE A 104 -4.13 -4.81 -12.04
CA ILE A 104 -3.47 -4.25 -13.23
C ILE A 104 -2.89 -5.38 -14.09
N VAL A 105 -2.30 -6.40 -13.47
CA VAL A 105 -1.74 -7.55 -14.21
C VAL A 105 -2.78 -8.33 -15.01
N ASP A 106 -4.01 -8.43 -14.52
CA ASP A 106 -5.10 -9.11 -15.21
C ASP A 106 -5.62 -8.28 -16.40
N ILE A 107 -5.56 -6.95 -16.31
CA ILE A 107 -5.91 -6.04 -17.41
C ILE A 107 -4.94 -6.18 -18.59
N TYR A 108 -3.68 -6.54 -18.33
CA TYR A 108 -2.63 -6.69 -19.34
C TYR A 108 -2.31 -8.16 -19.66
N ASP A 109 -3.31 -9.04 -19.63
CA ASP A 109 -3.19 -10.46 -20.02
C ASP A 109 -2.08 -11.22 -19.29
N GLN A 110 -1.90 -10.97 -18.00
CA GLN A 110 -0.83 -11.55 -17.17
C GLN A 110 0.60 -11.23 -17.64
N ASN A 111 0.78 -10.20 -18.47
CA ASN A 111 2.09 -9.73 -18.85
C ASN A 111 2.69 -8.83 -17.77
N GLU A 112 3.55 -9.41 -16.92
CA GLU A 112 4.16 -8.72 -15.78
C GLU A 112 4.94 -7.45 -16.17
N MET A 113 5.65 -7.47 -17.31
CA MET A 113 6.42 -6.32 -17.78
C MET A 113 5.49 -5.15 -18.13
N ARG A 114 4.40 -5.42 -18.86
CA ARG A 114 3.41 -4.39 -19.19
C ARG A 114 2.69 -3.88 -17.96
N ALA A 115 2.34 -4.78 -17.03
CA ALA A 115 1.71 -4.41 -15.77
C ALA A 115 2.61 -3.51 -14.91
N LEU A 116 3.91 -3.80 -14.86
CA LEU A 116 4.89 -2.95 -14.16
C LEU A 116 4.99 -1.56 -14.78
N ILE A 117 5.09 -1.48 -16.11
CA ILE A 117 5.13 -0.20 -16.83
C ILE A 117 3.85 0.60 -16.59
N ALA A 118 2.69 -0.06 -16.65
CA ALA A 118 1.40 0.58 -16.42
C ALA A 118 1.26 1.09 -14.98
N SER A 119 1.72 0.33 -13.98
CA SER A 119 1.77 0.81 -12.60
C SER A 119 2.62 2.07 -12.47
N GLN A 120 3.78 2.11 -13.13
CA GLN A 120 4.67 3.26 -13.06
C GLN A 120 4.06 4.49 -13.77
N GLN A 121 3.41 4.28 -14.92
CA GLN A 121 2.66 5.34 -15.62
C GLN A 121 1.56 5.91 -14.74
N LEU A 122 0.79 5.05 -14.08
CA LEU A 122 -0.27 5.48 -13.16
C LEU A 122 0.28 6.28 -11.97
N GLU A 123 1.43 5.89 -11.42
CA GLU A 123 2.11 6.67 -10.38
C GLU A 123 2.48 8.08 -10.88
N PHE A 124 2.98 8.20 -12.12
CA PHE A 124 3.25 9.51 -12.74
C PHE A 124 1.97 10.31 -12.97
N GLU A 125 0.90 9.70 -13.48
CA GLU A 125 -0.40 10.38 -13.67
C GLU A 125 -0.98 10.92 -12.35
N LEU A 126 -0.84 10.17 -11.25
CA LEU A 126 -1.25 10.63 -9.93
C LEU A 126 -0.41 11.82 -9.45
N MET A 127 0.90 11.80 -9.72
CA MET A 127 1.81 12.90 -9.39
C MET A 127 1.51 14.15 -10.21
N GLU A 128 1.25 14.01 -11.51
CA GLU A 128 0.83 15.12 -12.39
C GLU A 128 -0.49 15.71 -11.93
N LYS A 129 -1.49 14.86 -11.64
CA LYS A 129 -2.77 15.30 -11.11
C LYS A 129 -2.59 16.03 -9.77
N GLU A 130 -1.70 15.56 -8.91
CA GLU A 130 -1.39 16.28 -7.67
C GLU A 130 -0.80 17.66 -8.00
N HIS A 131 0.21 17.73 -8.86
CA HIS A 131 0.86 18.96 -9.28
C HIS A 131 -0.12 19.99 -9.87
N ASP A 132 -1.01 19.57 -10.76
CA ASP A 132 -2.04 20.42 -11.38
C ASP A 132 -2.99 21.05 -10.33
N LEU A 133 -3.21 20.37 -9.20
CA LEU A 133 -4.04 20.89 -8.11
C LEU A 133 -3.31 21.96 -7.28
N TRP A 134 -1.98 22.00 -7.31
CA TRP A 134 -1.17 23.01 -6.64
C TRP A 134 -0.98 24.29 -7.47
N GLU A 135 -1.09 24.22 -8.79
CA GLU A 135 -0.91 25.37 -9.68
C GLU A 135 -2.17 26.23 -9.88
N GLN A 136 -3.34 25.82 -9.34
CA GLN A 136 -4.63 26.52 -9.49
C GLN A 136 -4.96 27.52 -8.38
#